data_AF-A0A951HS00-F1
#
_entry.id   AF-A0A951HS00-F1
#
_cell.length_a   1.000
_cell.length_b   1.000
_cell.length_c   1.000
_cell.angle_alpha   90.00
_cell.angle_beta   90.00
_cell.angle_gamma   90.00
#
_symmetry.space_group_name_H-M   'P 1'
#
loop_
_entity.id
_entity.type
_entity.pdbx_description
1 polymer ?
#
loop_
_entity_poly.entity_id
_entity_poly.type
_entity_poly.pdbx_seq_one_letter_code
_entity_poly.pdbx_strand_id
1 'polypeptide(L)'
;MSTPKGDGLAHFVVDYGPEADLIWVVFLEKDGACWSVRNPEVRMKWNWTMGRRPDDTAPDMKSAEAGGRVHVLRGPTAPKPE
;
A
#
# COMPACT_ATOMS: atom_id res chain seq x y z
N MET A 1 -9.84 -7.80 0.94
CA MET A 1 -9.48 -7.06 -0.31
C MET A 1 -8.64 -5.86 0.06
N SER A 2 -7.92 -5.25 -0.88
CA SER A 2 -7.18 -4.01 -0.64
C SER A 2 -7.85 -2.83 -1.37
N THR A 3 -7.87 -1.67 -0.72
CA THR A 3 -8.45 -0.41 -1.21
C THR A 3 -7.53 0.76 -0.88
N PRO A 4 -7.75 1.96 -1.46
CA PRO A 4 -6.98 3.16 -1.10
C PRO A 4 -7.13 3.58 0.38
N LYS A 5 -8.20 3.15 1.04
CA LYS A 5 -8.45 3.43 2.47
C LYS A 5 -7.89 2.35 3.41
N GLY A 6 -7.27 1.32 2.85
CA GLY A 6 -6.76 0.17 3.58
C GLY A 6 -7.54 -1.11 3.27
N ASP A 7 -7.20 -2.16 4.01
CA ASP A 7 -7.77 -3.47 3.78
C ASP A 7 -9.16 -3.59 4.40
N GLY A 8 -10.00 -4.39 3.75
CA GLY A 8 -11.39 -4.53 4.14
C GLY A 8 -12.07 -5.77 3.59
N LEU A 9 -13.30 -5.97 4.02
CA LEU A 9 -14.21 -6.99 3.52
C LEU A 9 -15.28 -6.35 2.64
N ALA A 10 -15.40 -6.83 1.40
CA ALA A 10 -16.53 -6.50 0.55
C ALA A 10 -17.80 -7.14 1.11
N HIS A 11 -18.85 -6.35 1.29
CA HIS A 11 -20.15 -6.85 1.74
C HIS A 11 -21.12 -7.05 0.57
N PHE A 12 -21.17 -6.09 -0.36
CA PHE A 12 -21.93 -6.20 -1.60
C PHE A 12 -21.38 -5.26 -2.68
N VAL A 13 -21.83 -5.48 -3.93
CA VAL A 13 -21.51 -4.68 -5.10
C VAL A 13 -22.78 -4.00 -5.57
N VAL A 14 -22.69 -2.71 -5.86
CA VAL A 14 -23.75 -1.92 -6.49
C VAL A 14 -23.36 -1.68 -7.95
N ASP A 15 -24.23 -2.12 -8.85
CA ASP A 15 -24.09 -1.91 -10.29
C ASP A 15 -25.05 -0.79 -10.73
N TYR A 16 -24.49 0.28 -11.30
CA TYR A 16 -25.25 1.41 -11.84
C TYR A 16 -25.45 1.31 -13.37
N GLY A 17 -25.04 0.20 -13.98
CA GLY A 17 -25.13 -0.04 -15.41
C GLY A 17 -23.87 0.40 -16.18
N PRO A 18 -23.94 0.44 -17.51
CA PRO A 18 -22.76 0.48 -18.39
C PRO A 18 -21.98 1.80 -18.38
N GLU A 19 -22.54 2.87 -17.83
CA GLU A 19 -21.93 4.22 -17.83
C GLU A 19 -21.18 4.56 -16.53
N ALA A 20 -21.19 3.66 -15.55
CA ALA A 20 -20.59 3.89 -14.25
C ALA A 20 -19.76 2.68 -13.79
N ASP A 21 -18.79 2.94 -12.92
CA ASP A 21 -18.01 1.87 -12.28
C ASP A 21 -18.90 1.04 -11.36
N LEU A 22 -18.62 -0.27 -11.26
CA LEU A 22 -19.13 -1.08 -10.15
C LEU A 22 -18.62 -0.48 -8.83
N ILE A 23 -19.52 -0.30 -7.89
CA ILE A 23 -19.22 0.24 -6.57
C ILE A 23 -19.21 -0.88 -5.54
N TRP A 24 -18.09 -1.04 -4.86
CA TRP A 24 -17.91 -2.02 -3.79
C TRP A 24 -18.17 -1.37 -2.44
N VAL A 25 -19.09 -1.93 -1.67
CA VAL A 25 -19.30 -1.54 -0.29
C VAL A 25 -18.40 -2.38 0.61
N VAL A 26 -17.47 -1.70 1.29
CA VAL A 26 -16.36 -2.31 2.02
C VAL A 26 -16.38 -1.83 3.46
N PHE A 27 -16.30 -2.77 4.40
CA PHE A 27 -16.02 -2.47 5.80
C PHE A 27 -14.52 -2.67 6.07
N LEU A 28 -13.86 -1.61 6.55
CA LEU A 28 -12.41 -1.62 6.76
C LEU A 28 -12.02 -2.43 8.00
N GLU A 29 -10.93 -3.18 7.90
CA GLU A 29 -10.40 -4.02 8.99
C GLU A 29 -9.87 -3.17 10.16
N LYS A 30 -9.44 -1.91 9.91
CA LYS A 30 -8.81 -1.04 10.92
C LYS A 30 -9.78 -0.53 11.99
N ASP A 31 -10.94 -0.03 11.58
CA ASP A 31 -11.88 0.70 12.44
C ASP A 31 -13.35 0.36 12.18
N GLY A 32 -13.63 -0.55 11.26
CA GLY A 32 -14.99 -0.92 10.87
C GLY A 32 -15.71 0.15 10.04
N ALA A 33 -15.04 1.21 9.59
CA ALA A 33 -15.68 2.22 8.76
C ALA A 33 -16.21 1.61 7.45
N CYS A 34 -17.43 2.01 7.07
CA CYS A 34 -18.06 1.62 5.82
C CYS A 34 -17.70 2.62 4.72
N TRP A 35 -17.22 2.11 3.58
CA TRP A 35 -16.83 2.91 2.42
C TRP A 35 -17.35 2.32 1.12
N SER A 36 -17.65 3.21 0.18
CA SER A 36 -17.92 2.88 -1.21
C SER A 36 -16.66 3.10 -2.04
N VAL A 37 -16.20 2.08 -2.75
CA VAL A 37 -14.95 2.12 -3.53
C VAL A 37 -15.22 1.68 -4.96
N ARG A 38 -14.64 2.38 -5.94
CA ARG A 38 -14.86 2.06 -7.36
C ARG A 38 -14.06 0.83 -7.80
N ASN A 39 -14.59 0.09 -8.77
CA ASN A 39 -13.95 -1.12 -9.30
C ASN A 39 -12.47 -0.97 -9.70
N PRO A 40 -12.03 0.13 -10.35
CA PRO A 40 -10.62 0.29 -10.72
C PRO A 40 -9.66 0.39 -9.53
N GLU A 41 -10.17 0.74 -8.34
CA GLU A 41 -9.40 1.01 -7.13
C GLU A 41 -9.27 -0.20 -6.18
N VAL A 42 -10.00 -1.29 -6.45
CA VAL A 42 -10.00 -2.46 -5.58
C VAL A 42 -9.12 -3.58 -6.12
N ARG A 43 -8.39 -4.26 -5.25
CA ARG A 43 -7.65 -5.49 -5.60
C ARG A 43 -8.05 -6.62 -4.66
N MET A 44 -8.30 -7.80 -5.24
CA MET A 44 -8.59 -8.99 -4.45
C MET A 44 -7.32 -9.41 -3.70
N LYS A 45 -7.49 -9.79 -2.43
CA LYS A 45 -6.40 -10.42 -1.67
C LYS A 45 -6.52 -11.92 -1.80
N TRP A 46 -5.39 -12.61 -1.69
CA TRP A 46 -5.37 -14.06 -1.58
C TRP A 46 -6.33 -14.54 -0.50
N ASN A 47 -7.02 -15.63 -0.79
CA ASN A 47 -8.06 -16.14 0.08
C ASN A 47 -8.27 -17.61 -0.19
N TRP A 48 -7.73 -18.45 0.68
CA TRP A 48 -7.91 -19.89 0.58
C TRP A 48 -9.15 -20.34 1.36
N THR A 49 -10.27 -19.67 1.11
CA THR A 49 -11.53 -19.58 1.90
C THR A 49 -11.46 -19.12 3.34
N MET A 50 -10.27 -19.06 3.96
CA MET A 50 -9.80 -17.96 4.83
C MET A 50 -8.51 -18.25 5.59
N GLY A 51 -7.86 -19.39 5.35
CA GLY A 51 -6.44 -19.57 5.66
C GLY A 51 -5.55 -18.90 4.60
N ARG A 52 -5.80 -17.62 4.28
CA ARG A 52 -5.17 -16.85 3.20
C ARG A 52 -3.64 -16.92 3.29
N ARG A 53 -3.00 -17.55 2.33
CA ARG A 53 -1.55 -17.77 2.27
C ARG A 53 -1.16 -17.76 0.79
N PRO A 54 0.12 -17.58 0.42
CA PRO A 54 1.26 -17.95 1.25
C PRO A 54 2.38 -16.91 1.43
N ASP A 55 2.97 -16.36 0.37
CA ASP A 55 4.21 -15.57 0.40
C ASP A 55 3.96 -14.10 0.02
N ASP A 56 2.75 -13.62 0.23
CA ASP A 56 2.26 -12.45 -0.50
C ASP A 56 1.85 -11.25 0.33
N THR A 57 1.79 -11.37 1.65
CA THR A 57 1.61 -10.15 2.45
C THR A 57 2.93 -9.51 2.85
N ALA A 58 4.09 -10.10 2.51
CA ALA A 58 5.38 -9.74 3.07
C ALA A 58 5.58 -8.21 3.10
N PRO A 59 5.54 -7.56 4.27
CA PRO A 59 6.24 -6.31 4.45
C PRO A 59 7.67 -6.65 4.89
N ASP A 60 8.67 -6.03 4.25
CA ASP A 60 9.79 -5.40 4.97
C ASP A 60 10.91 -5.01 3.99
N MET A 61 10.70 -3.91 3.24
CA MET A 61 11.85 -3.12 2.81
C MET A 61 12.39 -2.40 4.05
N LYS A 62 13.28 -3.07 4.80
CA LYS A 62 14.20 -2.44 5.77
C LYS A 62 15.11 -1.45 5.03
N SER A 63 14.60 -0.36 4.45
CA SER A 63 15.39 0.66 3.75
C SER A 63 14.60 1.94 3.44
N ALA A 64 13.63 2.34 4.26
CA ALA A 64 13.44 3.78 4.49
C ALA A 64 14.70 4.28 5.20
N GLU A 65 15.75 4.49 4.40
CA GLU A 65 17.02 5.14 4.67
C GLU A 65 17.26 5.46 6.14
N ALA A 66 17.74 4.46 6.88
CA ALA A 66 18.54 4.71 8.04
C ALA A 66 19.77 5.52 7.58
N GLY A 67 19.72 6.83 7.76
CA GLY A 67 20.89 7.67 7.90
C GLY A 67 21.69 7.93 6.62
N GLY A 68 21.06 8.57 5.64
CA GLY A 68 21.77 9.39 4.66
C GLY A 68 22.45 10.61 5.33
N ARG A 69 23.36 10.39 6.30
CA ARG A 69 24.42 11.37 6.57
C ARG A 69 25.41 11.20 5.43
N VAL A 70 25.34 12.12 4.47
CA VAL A 70 26.46 12.40 3.58
C VAL A 70 27.63 12.82 4.48
N HIS A 71 28.50 11.87 4.84
CA HIS A 71 29.86 12.23 5.20
C HIS A 71 30.48 12.79 3.92
N VAL A 72 30.51 14.11 3.82
CA VAL A 72 31.36 14.81 2.87
C VAL A 72 32.78 14.35 3.19
N LEU A 73 33.30 13.41 2.40
CA LEU A 73 34.71 13.08 2.39
C LEU A 73 35.43 14.35 1.96
N ARG A 74 36.01 15.02 2.95
CA ARG A 74 36.88 16.18 2.79
C ARG A 74 38.00 15.75 1.85
N GLY A 75 37.99 16.27 0.62
CA GLY A 75 39.06 16.04 -0.34
C GLY A 75 40.42 16.48 0.23
N PRO A 76 41.53 15.90 -0.25
CA PRO A 76 42.85 16.20 0.29
C PRO A 76 43.19 17.69 0.08
N THR A 77 43.51 18.36 1.18
CA THR A 77 44.03 19.73 1.20
C THR A 77 45.35 19.78 0.45
N ALA A 78 45.44 20.59 -0.61
CA ALA A 78 46.70 20.93 -1.25
C ALA A 78 47.58 21.77 -0.29
N PRO A 79 48.91 21.60 -0.28
CA PRO A 79 49.78 22.40 0.57
C PRO A 79 49.90 23.84 0.04
N LYS A 80 49.96 24.81 0.96
CA LYS A 80 50.24 26.23 0.65
C LYS A 80 51.69 26.41 0.20
N PRO A 81 51.98 27.29 -0.77
CA PRO A 81 53.34 27.69 -1.08
C PRO A 81 53.85 28.72 -0.05
N GLU A 82 55.17 28.71 0.16
CA GLU A 82 55.95 29.67 0.96
C GLU A 82 55.93 31.09 0.36
#